data_AF-K4I9B1-F1
#
_entry.id   AF-K4I9B1-F1
#
_cell.length_a   1.000
_cell.length_b   1.000
_cell.length_c   1.000
_cell.angle_alpha   90.00
_cell.angle_beta   90.00
_cell.angle_gamma   90.00
#
_symmetry.space_group_name_H-M   'P 1'
#
loop_
_entity.id
_entity.type
_entity.pdbx_description
1 polymer ?
#
loop_
_entity_poly.entity_id
_entity_poly.type
_entity_poly.pdbx_seq_one_letter_code
_entity_poly.pdbx_strand_id
1 'polypeptide(L)'
;MTIDNSHSLNLVSGNVDVFNSLNLTTGDLITNYDHSIPGNNLVTFKSNATNTAIISKIENGNTVHGEVMIERYITMQNRAFRFITTSVNTTTSINENWQEGVNNTVNDYTENKDPNPGYGTHITGSTTGVNGLDATPTGNPSLFSWDSQNGSWLTISNTNTNTLEAGKAYGILIRGDRGTNMYLNNLAKGDDTRLRSLGTILTGDVNIDNDLNPNSEGFALIGNPYQAEVDMKATLKNSSTHLDKRFYYAYKSSIGDRGGYVTVDLDSEPVEHIPEVPLNNNMGPEKFRFLQVNQSVFVQTDENLQSNEVPSLTFKEEFKTDQTSTNEVLRVNSNSKIDLNIFSISNEKLMDGVRFKFDTAYDEEAGPDDALKFWNDNETIGIQSDGKCLAIEKRPFPKDEDVFSFWIGNYRDADYTMNVEVEGMPDYNIFLRDTYTEVDHQLNEGENDIAFSIDSSIPASVNSDRFKIRFEQITLGTSKNEMTASSQLYPNPSNSGFAYLKHNPDFNNELKVSVFNMVGQNIEIPKDRMSSSELKLNTSSLNSGIYLVKLTYQTQTTTHKLIVE
;
A
#
# COMPACT_ATOMS: atom_id res chain seq x y z
N MET A 1 -31.90 -3.92 -6.44
CA MET A 1 -33.16 -3.24 -6.78
C MET A 1 -32.90 -2.39 -8.01
N THR A 2 -33.70 -2.51 -9.05
CA THR A 2 -33.58 -1.70 -10.27
C THR A 2 -34.87 -0.92 -10.46
N ILE A 3 -34.75 0.40 -10.64
CA ILE A 3 -35.85 1.29 -10.97
C ILE A 3 -35.69 1.68 -12.43
N ASP A 4 -36.62 1.17 -13.23
CA ASP A 4 -36.73 1.46 -14.66
C ASP A 4 -38.18 1.88 -14.96
N ASN A 5 -38.55 3.04 -14.39
CA ASN A 5 -39.87 3.63 -14.58
C ASN A 5 -39.73 5.13 -14.79
N SER A 6 -40.05 5.61 -15.99
CA SER A 6 -40.02 7.05 -16.33
C SER A 6 -40.92 7.94 -15.46
N HIS A 7 -41.86 7.36 -14.71
CA HIS A 7 -42.71 8.08 -13.75
C HIS A 7 -42.18 8.03 -12.31
N SER A 8 -40.96 7.52 -12.10
CA SER A 8 -40.34 7.28 -10.80
C SER A 8 -41.06 6.20 -9.96
N LEU A 9 -40.37 5.68 -8.94
CA LEU A 9 -40.96 4.80 -7.93
C LEU A 9 -41.30 5.61 -6.69
N ASN A 10 -42.57 5.64 -6.33
CA ASN A 10 -43.06 6.33 -5.15
C ASN A 10 -43.44 5.34 -4.04
N LEU A 11 -42.70 5.33 -2.94
CA LEU A 11 -42.95 4.44 -1.81
C LEU A 11 -44.07 5.01 -0.94
N VAL A 12 -45.25 4.39 -1.02
CA VAL A 12 -46.47 4.85 -0.32
C VAL A 12 -46.74 4.12 1.00
N SER A 13 -46.18 2.92 1.17
CA SER A 13 -46.28 2.13 2.40
C SER A 13 -45.18 1.08 2.49
N GLY A 14 -44.67 0.83 3.70
CA GLY A 14 -43.76 -0.28 4.00
C GLY A 14 -42.28 0.05 3.81
N ASN A 15 -41.40 -0.76 4.41
CA ASN A 15 -39.95 -0.55 4.36
C ASN A 15 -39.29 -1.38 3.27
N VAL A 16 -38.14 -0.90 2.83
CA VAL A 16 -37.31 -1.56 1.81
C VAL A 16 -35.90 -1.73 2.34
N ASP A 17 -35.42 -2.96 2.39
CA ASP A 17 -34.00 -3.25 2.62
C ASP A 17 -33.29 -3.52 1.30
N VAL A 18 -32.25 -2.74 1.01
CA VAL A 18 -31.34 -2.94 -0.12
C VAL A 18 -30.12 -3.69 0.40
N PHE A 19 -29.88 -4.90 -0.11
CA PHE A 19 -28.75 -5.73 0.31
C PHE A 19 -27.54 -5.65 -0.62
N ASN A 20 -27.73 -5.41 -1.93
CA ASN A 20 -26.65 -5.44 -2.93
C ASN A 20 -26.47 -4.09 -3.61
N SER A 21 -27.35 -3.75 -4.55
CA SER A 21 -27.29 -2.47 -5.26
C SER A 21 -28.67 -1.88 -5.50
N LEU A 22 -28.75 -0.56 -5.54
CA LEU A 22 -29.83 0.21 -6.15
C LEU A 22 -29.33 0.76 -7.50
N ASN A 23 -30.05 0.46 -8.58
CA ASN A 23 -29.77 1.00 -9.91
C ASN A 23 -30.98 1.84 -10.38
N LEU A 24 -30.72 3.10 -10.74
CA LEU A 24 -31.72 4.04 -11.27
C LEU A 24 -31.52 4.16 -12.79
N THR A 25 -32.14 3.27 -13.55
CA THR A 25 -32.05 3.26 -15.02
C THR A 25 -32.94 4.35 -15.63
N THR A 26 -34.21 4.41 -15.21
CA THR A 26 -35.12 5.51 -15.55
C THR A 26 -35.97 5.90 -14.35
N GLY A 27 -36.04 7.20 -14.06
CA GLY A 27 -36.83 7.79 -12.97
C GLY A 27 -36.16 7.68 -11.60
N ASP A 28 -36.78 8.37 -10.64
CA ASP A 28 -36.26 8.54 -9.28
C ASP A 28 -36.80 7.48 -8.31
N LEU A 29 -36.16 7.35 -7.15
CA LEU A 29 -36.74 6.73 -5.96
C LEU A 29 -37.28 7.82 -5.03
N ILE A 30 -38.56 7.79 -4.67
CA ILE A 30 -39.17 8.72 -3.72
C ILE A 30 -39.58 7.93 -2.47
N THR A 31 -38.95 8.20 -1.32
CA THR A 31 -39.18 7.42 -0.11
C THR A 31 -40.40 7.88 0.69
N ASN A 32 -40.69 9.18 0.79
CA ASN A 32 -41.70 9.72 1.73
C ASN A 32 -41.52 9.25 3.18
N TYR A 33 -40.27 9.09 3.65
CA TYR A 33 -40.00 8.82 5.05
C TYR A 33 -40.49 9.99 5.93
N ASP A 34 -41.16 9.66 7.05
CA ASP A 34 -41.68 10.63 8.02
C ASP A 34 -41.20 10.26 9.43
N HIS A 35 -40.47 11.19 10.06
CA HIS A 35 -39.97 11.05 11.44
C HIS A 35 -41.09 10.82 12.47
N SER A 36 -42.32 11.25 12.19
CA SER A 36 -43.45 11.05 13.10
C SER A 36 -43.94 9.60 13.15
N ILE A 37 -43.56 8.78 12.17
CA ILE A 37 -43.89 7.35 12.08
C ILE A 37 -42.60 6.57 11.80
N PRO A 38 -41.73 6.39 12.83
CA PRO A 38 -40.45 5.71 12.66
C PRO A 38 -40.64 4.31 12.05
N GLY A 39 -39.96 4.07 10.92
CA GLY A 39 -40.04 2.80 10.21
C GLY A 39 -41.27 2.64 9.30
N ASN A 40 -41.88 3.73 8.84
CA ASN A 40 -42.74 3.69 7.66
C ASN A 40 -42.01 4.30 6.46
N ASN A 41 -42.09 3.65 5.30
CA ASN A 41 -41.43 4.06 4.07
C ASN A 41 -39.92 4.27 4.17
N LEU A 42 -39.26 3.58 5.12
CA LEU A 42 -37.82 3.68 5.27
C LEU A 42 -37.13 2.76 4.27
N VAL A 43 -36.23 3.34 3.48
CA VAL A 43 -35.29 2.59 2.64
C VAL A 43 -33.97 2.48 3.40
N THR A 44 -33.51 1.25 3.62
CA THR A 44 -32.26 0.97 4.34
C THR A 44 -31.25 0.27 3.43
N PHE A 45 -30.07 0.85 3.30
CA PHE A 45 -28.92 0.22 2.66
C PHE A 45 -28.16 -0.59 3.70
N LYS A 46 -28.28 -1.92 3.60
CA LYS A 46 -27.75 -2.86 4.58
C LYS A 46 -26.25 -3.07 4.39
N SER A 47 -25.57 -3.35 5.49
CA SER A 47 -24.15 -3.75 5.50
C SER A 47 -23.94 -4.91 6.46
N ASN A 48 -23.04 -5.82 6.11
CA ASN A 48 -22.63 -6.97 6.90
C ASN A 48 -21.15 -7.30 6.67
N ALA A 49 -20.66 -8.37 7.30
CA ALA A 49 -19.25 -8.78 7.24
C ALA A 49 -18.69 -9.02 5.82
N THR A 50 -19.57 -9.29 4.85
CA THR A 50 -19.17 -9.67 3.48
C THR A 50 -19.62 -8.70 2.40
N ASN A 51 -20.55 -7.80 2.71
CA ASN A 51 -21.20 -6.98 1.69
C ASN A 51 -21.75 -5.67 2.28
N THR A 52 -21.64 -4.59 1.52
CA THR A 52 -22.26 -3.29 1.81
C THR A 52 -23.06 -2.85 0.60
N ALA A 53 -24.34 -2.55 0.81
CA ALA A 53 -25.22 -2.16 -0.27
C ALA A 53 -24.79 -0.84 -0.90
N ILE A 54 -24.81 -0.77 -2.24
CA ILE A 54 -24.38 0.40 -3.00
C ILE A 54 -25.52 1.04 -3.80
N ILE A 55 -25.30 2.25 -4.28
CA ILE A 55 -26.05 2.88 -5.36
C ILE A 55 -25.13 2.89 -6.58
N SER A 56 -25.53 2.15 -7.61
CA SER A 56 -24.84 2.17 -8.91
C SER A 56 -24.73 3.60 -9.45
N LYS A 57 -23.78 3.82 -10.35
CA LYS A 57 -23.66 5.10 -11.08
C LYS A 57 -25.04 5.59 -11.51
N ILE A 58 -25.36 6.82 -11.11
CA ILE A 58 -26.60 7.47 -11.50
C ILE A 58 -26.38 8.19 -12.82
N GLU A 59 -27.16 7.79 -13.84
CA GLU A 59 -27.16 8.44 -15.15
C GLU A 59 -28.38 9.36 -15.29
N ASN A 60 -28.29 10.32 -16.23
CA ASN A 60 -29.43 11.14 -16.67
C ASN A 60 -30.11 12.03 -15.61
N GLY A 61 -29.43 12.34 -14.51
CA GLY A 61 -29.95 13.23 -13.47
C GLY A 61 -31.04 12.62 -12.59
N ASN A 62 -31.24 11.29 -12.64
CA ASN A 62 -32.09 10.58 -11.69
C ASN A 62 -31.56 10.79 -10.25
N THR A 63 -32.39 10.59 -9.23
CA THR A 63 -31.95 10.71 -7.84
C THR A 63 -32.83 9.92 -6.86
N VAL A 64 -32.49 10.01 -5.57
CA VAL A 64 -33.30 9.50 -4.46
C VAL A 64 -33.83 10.70 -3.67
N HIS A 65 -35.15 10.88 -3.66
CA HIS A 65 -35.83 11.91 -2.90
C HIS A 65 -36.29 11.39 -1.53
N GLY A 66 -36.00 12.16 -0.49
CA GLY A 66 -36.30 11.83 0.90
C GLY A 66 -35.11 11.21 1.63
N GLU A 67 -35.32 10.89 2.90
CA GLU A 67 -34.26 10.31 3.73
C GLU A 67 -34.19 8.79 3.57
N VAL A 68 -32.97 8.28 3.70
CA VAL A 68 -32.62 6.86 3.69
C VAL A 68 -31.70 6.54 4.86
N MET A 69 -31.74 5.30 5.32
CA MET A 69 -30.85 4.78 6.34
C MET A 69 -29.66 4.08 5.67
N ILE A 70 -28.44 4.49 6.01
CA ILE A 70 -27.21 3.81 5.60
C ILE A 70 -26.66 3.03 6.80
N GLU A 71 -26.38 1.74 6.61
CA GLU A 71 -25.63 0.94 7.58
C GLU A 71 -24.18 0.76 7.14
N ARG A 72 -23.24 0.87 8.08
CA ARG A 72 -21.83 0.49 7.90
C ARG A 72 -21.44 -0.56 8.93
N TYR A 73 -21.22 -1.78 8.46
CA TYR A 73 -20.70 -2.87 9.29
C TYR A 73 -19.21 -2.69 9.56
N ILE A 74 -18.81 -2.91 10.80
CA ILE A 74 -17.44 -2.77 11.28
C ILE A 74 -17.08 -4.03 12.07
N THR A 75 -16.18 -4.83 11.51
CA THR A 75 -15.59 -5.97 12.19
C THR A 75 -14.62 -5.50 13.27
N MET A 76 -14.72 -6.09 14.45
CA MET A 76 -13.95 -5.73 15.64
C MET A 76 -12.79 -6.69 15.88
N GLN A 77 -11.66 -6.33 15.27
CA GLN A 77 -10.37 -6.98 15.54
C GLN A 77 -9.66 -6.33 16.73
N ASN A 78 -9.85 -5.03 16.93
CA ASN A 78 -9.20 -4.22 17.96
C ASN A 78 -9.96 -2.91 18.25
N ARG A 79 -9.61 -2.28 19.37
CA ARG A 79 -9.99 -0.89 19.70
C ARG A 79 -9.02 0.06 19.00
N ALA A 80 -9.45 0.62 17.88
CA ALA A 80 -8.61 1.44 17.01
C ALA A 80 -9.41 2.59 16.41
N PHE A 81 -8.68 3.64 16.01
CA PHE A 81 -9.25 4.70 15.22
C PHE A 81 -9.65 4.17 13.86
N ARG A 82 -10.70 4.76 13.30
CA ARG A 82 -11.17 4.54 11.94
C ARG A 82 -11.47 5.90 11.34
N PHE A 83 -11.03 6.11 10.11
CA PHE A 83 -11.35 7.32 9.36
C PHE A 83 -12.55 7.02 8.49
N ILE A 84 -13.67 7.63 8.84
CA ILE A 84 -14.97 7.34 8.28
C ILE A 84 -15.68 8.61 7.84
N THR A 85 -16.68 8.42 6.99
CA THR A 85 -17.64 9.45 6.58
C THR A 85 -19.02 8.83 6.48
N THR A 86 -20.04 9.63 6.16
CA THR A 86 -21.38 9.16 5.79
C THR A 86 -21.65 9.49 4.33
N SER A 87 -22.61 8.79 3.72
CA SER A 87 -23.07 9.07 2.35
C SER A 87 -24.35 9.90 2.33
N VAL A 88 -24.86 10.28 3.50
CA VAL A 88 -26.08 11.07 3.69
C VAL A 88 -25.83 12.32 4.52
N ASN A 89 -26.51 13.41 4.21
CA ASN A 89 -26.62 14.58 5.08
C ASN A 89 -27.73 14.33 6.10
N THR A 90 -27.37 14.22 7.38
CA THR A 90 -28.34 13.93 8.44
C THR A 90 -29.01 15.21 8.93
N THR A 91 -30.31 15.14 9.18
CA THR A 91 -31.05 16.21 9.88
C THR A 91 -31.04 16.02 11.40
N THR A 92 -30.71 14.81 11.86
CA THR A 92 -30.63 14.41 13.27
C THR A 92 -29.20 14.41 13.80
N SER A 93 -29.07 14.38 15.12
CA SER A 93 -27.79 14.53 15.81
C SER A 93 -26.85 13.31 15.65
N ILE A 94 -25.54 13.50 15.83
CA ILE A 94 -24.57 12.38 15.90
C ILE A 94 -24.97 11.38 16.98
N ASN A 95 -25.54 11.86 18.10
CA ASN A 95 -26.06 11.03 19.17
C ASN A 95 -27.15 10.07 18.66
N GLU A 96 -28.14 10.58 17.91
CA GLU A 96 -29.21 9.76 17.32
C GLU A 96 -28.71 8.76 16.28
N ASN A 97 -27.62 9.09 15.56
CA ASN A 97 -27.06 8.25 14.51
C ASN A 97 -26.04 7.24 15.07
N TRP A 98 -24.81 7.66 15.33
CA TRP A 98 -23.73 6.73 15.69
C TRP A 98 -23.75 6.25 17.15
N GLN A 99 -24.58 6.85 18.01
CA GLN A 99 -24.76 6.41 19.40
C GLN A 99 -26.15 5.83 19.69
N GLU A 100 -26.98 5.60 18.67
CA GLU A 100 -28.32 5.01 18.82
C GLU A 100 -29.23 5.81 19.79
N GLY A 101 -29.06 7.14 19.82
CA GLY A 101 -29.88 8.07 20.61
C GLY A 101 -29.61 8.08 22.11
N VAL A 102 -28.50 7.49 22.56
CA VAL A 102 -28.16 7.39 23.99
C VAL A 102 -26.71 7.72 24.29
N ASN A 103 -26.44 8.05 25.55
CA ASN A 103 -25.10 8.17 26.09
C ASN A 103 -25.07 7.81 27.58
N ASN A 104 -23.96 7.24 28.02
CA ASN A 104 -23.71 6.94 29.43
C ASN A 104 -23.39 8.24 30.18
N THR A 105 -24.03 8.44 31.33
CA THR A 105 -23.86 9.65 32.17
C THR A 105 -23.12 9.39 33.47
N VAL A 106 -22.80 8.12 33.75
CA VAL A 106 -22.04 7.68 34.93
C VAL A 106 -20.99 6.67 34.50
N ASN A 107 -19.96 6.50 35.33
CA ASN A 107 -18.86 5.56 35.09
C ASN A 107 -19.15 4.17 35.69
N ASP A 108 -20.32 3.61 35.37
CA ASP A 108 -20.80 2.31 35.87
C ASP A 108 -21.40 1.50 34.72
N TYR A 109 -20.85 0.31 34.49
CA TYR A 109 -21.32 -0.58 33.43
C TYR A 109 -22.74 -1.10 33.67
N THR A 110 -23.19 -1.21 34.93
CA THR A 110 -24.55 -1.64 35.25
C THR A 110 -25.62 -0.65 34.79
N GLU A 111 -25.21 0.60 34.49
CA GLU A 111 -26.04 1.65 33.92
C GLU A 111 -25.74 1.91 32.43
N ASN A 112 -24.99 1.02 31.76
CA ASN A 112 -24.67 1.16 30.34
C ASN A 112 -25.93 1.16 29.47
N LYS A 113 -26.02 2.10 28.53
CA LYS A 113 -27.15 2.22 27.62
C LYS A 113 -26.82 1.61 26.26
N ASP A 114 -27.60 0.58 25.92
CA ASP A 114 -27.56 -0.13 24.64
C ASP A 114 -29.00 -0.48 24.19
N PRO A 115 -29.73 0.47 23.58
CA PRO A 115 -31.11 0.24 23.17
C PRO A 115 -31.23 -0.70 21.96
N ASN A 116 -30.17 -0.82 21.15
CA ASN A 116 -30.14 -1.60 19.91
C ASN A 116 -28.85 -2.45 19.87
N PRO A 117 -28.83 -3.64 20.50
CA PRO A 117 -27.64 -4.49 20.53
C PRO A 117 -27.06 -4.77 19.13
N GLY A 118 -25.74 -4.73 18.98
CA GLY A 118 -25.03 -4.86 17.71
C GLY A 118 -25.00 -3.58 16.84
N TYR A 119 -25.56 -2.46 17.31
CA TYR A 119 -25.55 -1.18 16.63
C TYR A 119 -24.87 -0.07 17.46
N GLY A 120 -24.39 0.95 16.74
CA GLY A 120 -23.76 2.14 17.32
C GLY A 120 -22.43 1.88 18.01
N THR A 121 -21.86 2.93 18.58
CA THR A 121 -20.63 2.86 19.39
C THR A 121 -20.73 3.88 20.51
N HIS A 122 -19.86 3.74 21.51
CA HIS A 122 -19.63 4.81 22.47
C HIS A 122 -18.77 5.93 21.88
N ILE A 123 -19.20 7.18 22.06
CA ILE A 123 -18.45 8.37 21.69
C ILE A 123 -18.13 9.16 22.96
N THR A 124 -16.89 9.03 23.43
CA THR A 124 -16.43 9.59 24.70
C THR A 124 -15.89 11.00 24.52
N GLY A 125 -15.74 11.72 25.64
CA GLY A 125 -15.23 13.09 25.69
C GLY A 125 -15.72 13.90 26.90
N SER A 126 -16.33 13.23 27.87
CA SER A 126 -16.86 13.83 29.09
C SER A 126 -16.66 12.88 30.27
N THR A 127 -16.54 13.43 31.48
CA THR A 127 -16.53 12.64 32.72
C THR A 127 -17.92 12.42 33.31
N THR A 128 -18.93 13.14 32.81
CA THR A 128 -20.30 13.17 33.34
C THR A 128 -21.37 12.95 32.26
N GLY A 129 -20.95 12.74 31.01
CA GLY A 129 -21.84 12.54 29.86
C GLY A 129 -22.51 13.82 29.34
N VAL A 130 -21.92 14.98 29.62
CA VAL A 130 -22.39 16.27 29.10
C VAL A 130 -22.32 16.30 27.57
N ASN A 131 -23.25 17.03 26.95
CA ASN A 131 -23.35 17.23 25.50
C ASN A 131 -23.53 15.95 24.66
N GLY A 132 -24.12 14.91 25.25
CA GLY A 132 -24.40 13.66 24.54
C GLY A 132 -23.21 12.71 24.45
N LEU A 133 -22.06 13.08 25.02
CA LEU A 133 -20.86 12.24 25.05
C LEU A 133 -21.01 11.13 26.09
N ASP A 134 -20.35 10.00 25.89
CA ASP A 134 -20.26 8.92 26.86
C ASP A 134 -19.28 9.28 27.99
N ALA A 135 -19.77 9.21 29.23
CA ALA A 135 -18.99 9.41 30.44
C ALA A 135 -17.88 8.35 30.55
N THR A 136 -16.65 8.81 30.77
CA THR A 136 -15.51 7.97 31.15
C THR A 136 -14.73 8.62 32.30
N PRO A 137 -13.96 7.87 33.10
CA PRO A 137 -13.14 8.46 34.17
C PRO A 137 -12.14 9.52 33.68
N THR A 138 -11.60 9.38 32.46
CA THR A 138 -10.62 10.31 31.90
C THR A 138 -11.25 11.48 31.15
N GLY A 139 -12.48 11.31 30.63
CA GLY A 139 -13.12 12.29 29.75
C GLY A 139 -12.41 12.45 28.40
N ASN A 140 -11.53 11.52 28.01
CA ASN A 140 -10.78 11.64 26.75
C ASN A 140 -11.72 11.53 25.54
N PRO A 141 -11.59 12.44 24.55
CA PRO A 141 -12.42 12.41 23.36
C PRO A 141 -12.12 11.20 22.47
N SER A 142 -13.14 10.71 21.78
CA SER A 142 -13.02 9.61 20.83
C SER A 142 -13.54 9.94 19.43
N LEU A 143 -13.93 11.19 19.17
CA LEU A 143 -14.43 11.65 17.88
C LEU A 143 -13.81 12.99 17.54
N PHE A 144 -13.24 13.06 16.34
CA PHE A 144 -12.50 14.20 15.83
C PHE A 144 -12.90 14.50 14.39
N SER A 145 -12.83 15.78 14.01
CA SER A 145 -12.79 16.23 12.63
C SER A 145 -11.37 16.68 12.27
N TRP A 146 -11.05 16.73 10.98
CA TRP A 146 -9.79 17.29 10.50
C TRP A 146 -9.98 18.75 10.07
N ASP A 147 -9.06 19.61 10.50
CA ASP A 147 -8.94 20.98 10.00
C ASP A 147 -7.81 21.01 8.97
N SER A 148 -8.18 20.94 7.70
CA SER A 148 -7.25 20.97 6.58
C SER A 148 -6.49 22.30 6.47
N GLN A 149 -7.00 23.42 6.99
CA GLN A 149 -6.29 24.69 6.89
C GLN A 149 -5.08 24.72 7.82
N ASN A 150 -5.23 24.17 9.02
CA ASN A 150 -4.18 24.15 10.04
C ASN A 150 -3.43 22.81 10.11
N GLY A 151 -3.88 21.78 9.40
CA GLY A 151 -3.31 20.44 9.44
C GLY A 151 -3.42 19.80 10.83
N SER A 152 -4.60 19.89 11.46
CA SER A 152 -4.77 19.46 12.86
C SER A 152 -6.12 18.78 13.14
N TRP A 153 -6.13 17.93 14.17
CA TRP A 153 -7.36 17.29 14.65
C TRP A 153 -8.14 18.22 15.60
N LEU A 154 -9.44 18.38 15.33
CA LEU A 154 -10.37 19.10 16.18
C LEU A 154 -11.30 18.13 16.90
N THR A 155 -11.46 18.29 18.21
CA THR A 155 -12.38 17.45 19.00
C THR A 155 -13.84 17.84 18.75
N ILE A 156 -14.69 16.86 18.48
CA ILE A 156 -16.15 17.06 18.46
C ILE A 156 -16.67 16.89 19.90
N SER A 157 -17.02 18.02 20.53
CA SER A 157 -17.34 18.10 21.97
C SER A 157 -18.83 18.08 22.29
N ASN A 158 -19.70 17.92 21.28
CA ASN A 158 -21.15 17.86 21.46
C ASN A 158 -21.82 17.01 20.38
N THR A 159 -22.34 15.84 20.74
CA THR A 159 -23.02 14.95 19.78
C THR A 159 -24.53 15.16 19.76
N ASN A 160 -25.10 15.94 20.68
CA ASN A 160 -26.52 16.29 20.70
C ASN A 160 -26.88 17.38 19.67
N THR A 161 -25.92 18.23 19.28
CA THR A 161 -26.17 19.36 18.37
C THR A 161 -25.47 19.25 17.03
N ASN A 162 -24.35 18.54 16.95
CA ASN A 162 -23.66 18.32 15.68
C ASN A 162 -24.36 17.23 14.88
N THR A 163 -24.45 17.43 13.57
CA THR A 163 -24.96 16.48 12.58
C THR A 163 -23.81 15.89 11.77
N LEU A 164 -24.11 14.89 10.94
CA LEU A 164 -23.18 14.30 9.99
C LEU A 164 -23.44 14.84 8.57
N GLU A 165 -22.35 15.17 7.88
CA GLU A 165 -22.38 15.67 6.50
C GLU A 165 -21.76 14.63 5.57
N ALA A 166 -22.39 14.42 4.42
CA ALA A 166 -21.90 13.46 3.44
C ALA A 166 -20.56 13.90 2.84
N GLY A 167 -19.59 12.98 2.79
CA GLY A 167 -18.23 13.26 2.32
C GLY A 167 -17.30 13.90 3.36
N LYS A 168 -17.86 14.44 4.46
CA LYS A 168 -17.05 14.98 5.56
C LYS A 168 -16.37 13.86 6.33
N ALA A 169 -15.07 13.99 6.54
CA ALA A 169 -14.28 12.96 7.18
C ALA A 169 -14.19 13.13 8.71
N TYR A 170 -14.21 12.01 9.41
CA TYR A 170 -14.16 11.94 10.87
C TYR A 170 -13.16 10.86 11.31
N GLY A 171 -12.36 11.18 12.32
CA GLY A 171 -11.57 10.21 13.07
C GLY A 171 -12.34 9.74 14.30
N ILE A 172 -12.75 8.47 14.34
CA ILE A 172 -13.50 7.90 15.46
C ILE A 172 -12.81 6.67 16.03
N LEU A 173 -12.63 6.63 17.35
CA LEU A 173 -12.13 5.45 18.05
C LEU A 173 -13.30 4.51 18.33
N ILE A 174 -13.36 3.41 17.59
CA ILE A 174 -14.42 2.41 17.75
C ILE A 174 -13.86 1.22 18.52
N ARG A 175 -14.55 0.91 19.61
CA ARG A 175 -14.21 -0.15 20.56
C ARG A 175 -15.17 -1.35 20.50
N GLY A 176 -16.22 -1.27 19.71
CA GLY A 176 -17.29 -2.26 19.59
C GLY A 176 -18.64 -1.58 19.58
N ASP A 177 -19.69 -2.38 19.68
CA ASP A 177 -21.05 -1.88 19.84
C ASP A 177 -21.28 -1.19 21.20
N ARG A 178 -22.48 -0.64 21.38
CA ARG A 178 -22.89 0.01 22.63
C ARG A 178 -22.94 -0.93 23.84
N GLY A 179 -22.92 -2.25 23.65
CA GLY A 179 -22.84 -3.25 24.72
C GLY A 179 -21.44 -3.34 25.37
N THR A 180 -20.41 -2.76 24.75
CA THR A 180 -19.02 -2.81 25.22
C THR A 180 -18.83 -2.24 26.64
N ASN A 181 -18.24 -3.01 27.56
CA ASN A 181 -17.86 -2.51 28.88
C ASN A 181 -16.57 -1.68 28.84
N MET A 182 -16.70 -0.38 28.56
CA MET A 182 -15.54 0.54 28.51
C MET A 182 -14.92 0.87 29.88
N TYR A 183 -15.56 0.49 30.99
CA TYR A 183 -15.11 0.79 32.36
C TYR A 183 -14.17 -0.28 32.93
N LEU A 184 -14.00 -1.40 32.20
CA LEU A 184 -13.13 -2.49 32.62
C LEU A 184 -11.65 -2.09 32.62
N ASN A 185 -11.17 -1.54 31.51
CA ASN A 185 -9.81 -1.01 31.33
C ASN A 185 -9.69 -0.22 30.00
N ASN A 186 -8.54 0.40 29.77
CA ASN A 186 -8.26 1.17 28.55
C ASN A 186 -8.06 0.31 27.28
N LEU A 187 -8.13 -1.01 27.38
CA LEU A 187 -8.02 -1.95 26.26
C LEU A 187 -9.37 -2.62 25.93
N ALA A 188 -10.46 -2.21 26.58
CA ALA A 188 -11.78 -2.79 26.39
C ALA A 188 -12.17 -2.82 24.91
N LYS A 189 -12.50 -4.01 24.43
CA LYS A 189 -12.98 -4.31 23.08
C LYS A 189 -14.28 -5.12 23.21
N GLY A 190 -15.33 -4.69 22.52
CA GLY A 190 -16.58 -5.43 22.38
C GLY A 190 -16.69 -6.12 21.03
N ASP A 191 -17.93 -6.49 20.70
CA ASP A 191 -18.28 -7.23 19.48
C ASP A 191 -18.43 -6.31 18.26
N ASP A 192 -18.52 -6.93 17.09
CA ASP A 192 -18.80 -6.26 15.81
C ASP A 192 -19.98 -5.30 15.91
N THR A 193 -19.91 -4.16 15.22
CA THR A 193 -20.96 -3.13 15.27
C THR A 193 -21.41 -2.69 13.89
N ARG A 194 -22.63 -2.19 13.80
CA ARG A 194 -23.12 -1.37 12.69
C ARG A 194 -23.33 0.06 13.12
N LEU A 195 -22.61 0.97 12.48
CA LEU A 195 -22.98 2.39 12.53
C LEU A 195 -24.10 2.65 11.54
N ARG A 196 -25.00 3.58 11.88
CA ARG A 196 -26.09 3.96 11.01
C ARG A 196 -26.24 5.48 10.93
N SER A 197 -26.60 5.95 9.74
CA SER A 197 -26.88 7.35 9.48
C SER A 197 -28.19 7.48 8.71
N LEU A 198 -29.11 8.32 9.18
CA LEU A 198 -30.38 8.63 8.53
C LEU A 198 -30.35 10.05 7.97
N GLY A 199 -30.53 10.17 6.65
CA GLY A 199 -30.48 11.48 6.01
C GLY A 199 -30.70 11.41 4.50
N THR A 200 -30.51 12.55 3.83
CA THR A 200 -30.63 12.65 2.37
C THR A 200 -29.33 12.25 1.71
N ILE A 201 -29.39 11.36 0.71
CA ILE A 201 -28.20 10.85 0.03
C ILE A 201 -27.66 11.85 -1.00
N LEU A 202 -26.33 11.93 -1.11
CA LEU A 202 -25.70 12.71 -2.19
C LEU A 202 -25.63 11.91 -3.50
N THR A 203 -26.00 12.57 -4.59
CA THR A 203 -25.98 12.06 -5.96
C THR A 203 -25.45 13.13 -6.90
N GLY A 204 -24.92 12.74 -8.06
CA GLY A 204 -24.30 13.68 -8.99
C GLY A 204 -22.90 14.10 -8.54
N ASP A 205 -22.28 15.05 -9.23
CA ASP A 205 -20.91 15.51 -8.94
C ASP A 205 -20.86 16.24 -7.58
N VAL A 206 -19.87 15.89 -6.74
CA VAL A 206 -19.66 16.45 -5.40
C VAL A 206 -18.30 17.13 -5.34
N ASN A 207 -18.29 18.46 -5.25
CA ASN A 207 -17.09 19.26 -5.07
C ASN A 207 -16.73 19.35 -3.58
N ILE A 208 -15.44 19.16 -3.26
CA ILE A 208 -14.93 19.20 -1.87
C ILE A 208 -13.75 20.17 -1.72
N ASP A 209 -13.65 21.20 -2.57
CA ASP A 209 -12.49 22.11 -2.61
C ASP A 209 -12.26 22.78 -1.25
N ASN A 210 -13.33 23.08 -0.52
CA ASN A 210 -13.28 23.73 0.79
C ASN A 210 -12.68 22.83 1.89
N ASP A 211 -12.64 21.52 1.67
CA ASP A 211 -12.07 20.55 2.62
C ASP A 211 -10.59 20.25 2.32
N LEU A 212 -10.02 20.83 1.25
CA LEU A 212 -8.62 20.65 0.88
C LEU A 212 -7.69 21.61 1.62
N ASN A 213 -6.42 21.22 1.76
CA ASN A 213 -5.41 22.05 2.39
C ASN A 213 -4.86 23.05 1.36
N PRO A 214 -5.00 24.37 1.56
CA PRO A 214 -4.60 25.35 0.55
C PRO A 214 -3.08 25.54 0.44
N ASN A 215 -2.28 24.91 1.30
CA ASN A 215 -0.83 25.10 1.33
C ASN A 215 -0.11 23.96 0.61
N SER A 216 0.99 24.29 -0.08
CA SER A 216 1.92 23.31 -0.67
C SER A 216 2.32 22.25 0.36
N GLU A 217 2.38 20.99 -0.08
CA GLU A 217 2.66 19.79 0.73
C GLU A 217 1.66 19.52 1.87
N GLY A 218 0.61 20.34 2.01
CA GLY A 218 -0.38 20.22 3.06
C GLY A 218 -1.30 19.02 2.88
N PHE A 219 -1.69 18.38 3.99
CA PHE A 219 -2.59 17.23 3.97
C PHE A 219 -4.04 17.60 4.26
N ALA A 220 -4.95 16.95 3.54
CA ALA A 220 -6.39 17.02 3.73
C ALA A 220 -6.98 15.62 3.94
N LEU A 221 -7.88 15.47 4.91
CA LEU A 221 -8.63 14.24 5.12
C LEU A 221 -9.96 14.33 4.36
N ILE A 222 -10.12 13.51 3.33
CA ILE A 222 -11.31 13.49 2.47
C ILE A 222 -12.13 12.22 2.71
N GLY A 223 -13.45 12.32 2.64
CA GLY A 223 -14.36 11.17 2.74
C GLY A 223 -15.01 10.85 1.41
N ASN A 224 -15.30 9.57 1.18
CA ASN A 224 -16.16 9.16 0.07
C ASN A 224 -17.61 9.67 0.26
N PRO A 225 -18.10 10.62 -0.55
CA PRO A 225 -19.44 11.18 -0.37
C PRO A 225 -20.55 10.23 -0.83
N TYR A 226 -20.21 9.17 -1.57
CA TYR A 226 -21.19 8.31 -2.21
C TYR A 226 -21.44 7.03 -1.42
N GLN A 227 -22.64 6.48 -1.60
CA GLN A 227 -22.95 5.10 -1.20
C GLN A 227 -22.47 4.13 -2.30
N ALA A 228 -21.20 4.23 -2.70
CA ALA A 228 -20.56 3.34 -3.67
C ALA A 228 -19.04 3.42 -3.51
N GLU A 229 -18.32 2.39 -3.92
CA GLU A 229 -16.86 2.48 -4.03
C GLU A 229 -16.46 3.46 -5.14
N VAL A 230 -15.40 4.24 -4.91
CA VAL A 230 -14.89 5.24 -5.88
C VAL A 230 -13.47 4.90 -6.32
N ASP A 231 -13.19 4.88 -7.62
CA ASP A 231 -11.84 4.72 -8.16
C ASP A 231 -10.98 5.96 -7.90
N MET A 232 -10.06 5.87 -6.93
CA MET A 232 -9.20 7.00 -6.54
C MET A 232 -8.14 7.33 -7.60
N LYS A 233 -7.67 6.33 -8.35
CA LYS A 233 -6.74 6.54 -9.47
C LYS A 233 -7.40 7.41 -10.54
N ALA A 234 -8.65 7.09 -10.91
CA ALA A 234 -9.40 7.88 -11.88
C ALA A 234 -9.79 9.26 -11.32
N THR A 235 -10.21 9.32 -10.06
CA THR A 235 -10.69 10.56 -9.41
C THR A 235 -9.57 11.59 -9.30
N LEU A 236 -8.42 11.23 -8.73
CA LEU A 236 -7.30 12.17 -8.60
C LEU A 236 -6.70 12.52 -9.96
N LYS A 237 -6.58 11.56 -10.89
CA LYS A 237 -6.00 11.83 -12.20
C LYS A 237 -6.83 12.80 -13.04
N ASN A 238 -8.15 12.61 -13.07
CA ASN A 238 -9.03 13.26 -14.04
C ASN A 238 -9.93 14.35 -13.46
N SER A 239 -10.00 14.49 -12.14
CA SER A 239 -10.95 15.38 -11.46
C SER A 239 -10.34 16.13 -10.27
N SER A 240 -9.02 16.31 -10.31
CA SER A 240 -8.29 17.16 -9.36
C SER A 240 -7.31 18.10 -10.05
N THR A 241 -7.03 19.23 -9.39
CA THR A 241 -5.95 20.15 -9.73
C THR A 241 -5.12 20.46 -8.49
N HIS A 242 -3.80 20.57 -8.67
CA HIS A 242 -2.84 20.89 -7.59
C HIS A 242 -2.90 19.95 -6.37
N LEU A 243 -3.26 18.68 -6.59
CA LEU A 243 -3.10 17.60 -5.64
C LEU A 243 -2.06 16.61 -6.17
N ASP A 244 -1.37 15.91 -5.27
CA ASP A 244 -0.61 14.73 -5.64
C ASP A 244 -1.57 13.66 -6.20
N LYS A 245 -1.26 13.15 -7.39
CA LYS A 245 -2.09 12.19 -8.14
C LYS A 245 -1.62 10.74 -8.00
N ARG A 246 -0.44 10.56 -7.41
CA ARG A 246 0.33 9.32 -7.35
C ARG A 246 0.12 8.63 -6.03
N PHE A 247 -0.10 9.40 -4.96
CA PHE A 247 -0.25 8.85 -3.63
C PHE A 247 -1.51 9.32 -2.91
N TYR A 248 -2.06 8.41 -2.10
CA TYR A 248 -2.95 8.77 -1.00
C TYR A 248 -2.64 7.88 0.22
N TYR A 249 -3.09 8.30 1.40
CA TYR A 249 -2.79 7.60 2.65
C TYR A 249 -4.07 7.09 3.32
N ALA A 250 -4.24 5.78 3.36
CA ALA A 250 -5.30 5.12 4.09
C ALA A 250 -4.93 4.90 5.56
N TYR A 251 -5.93 4.73 6.41
CA TYR A 251 -5.75 4.26 7.79
C TYR A 251 -6.38 2.89 7.95
N LYS A 252 -5.57 1.91 8.31
CA LYS A 252 -5.97 0.51 8.46
C LYS A 252 -5.98 0.14 9.94
N SER A 253 -7.17 -0.14 10.48
CA SER A 253 -7.34 -0.46 11.89
C SER A 253 -6.62 -1.73 12.31
N SER A 254 -6.38 -2.69 11.41
CA SER A 254 -5.76 -3.98 11.76
C SER A 254 -4.23 -3.96 11.86
N ILE A 255 -3.58 -2.84 11.51
CA ILE A 255 -2.15 -2.66 11.73
C ILE A 255 -1.90 -2.46 13.23
N GLY A 256 -1.01 -3.29 13.78
CA GLY A 256 -0.75 -3.40 15.21
C GLY A 256 -2.02 -3.51 16.06
N ASP A 257 -1.98 -2.92 17.25
CA ASP A 257 -3.12 -2.93 18.17
C ASP A 257 -4.03 -1.71 18.04
N ARG A 258 -3.57 -0.64 17.38
CA ARG A 258 -4.25 0.67 17.37
C ARG A 258 -4.60 1.20 15.98
N GLY A 259 -4.24 0.47 14.94
CA GLY A 259 -4.29 0.93 13.56
C GLY A 259 -3.02 1.65 13.14
N GLY A 260 -2.84 1.78 11.84
CA GLY A 260 -1.68 2.43 11.24
C GLY A 260 -1.96 2.89 9.82
N TYR A 261 -1.08 3.74 9.32
CA TYR A 261 -1.17 4.30 7.98
C TYR A 261 -0.68 3.32 6.92
N VAL A 262 -1.34 3.37 5.76
CA VAL A 262 -0.96 2.65 4.55
C VAL A 262 -0.81 3.69 3.44
N THR A 263 0.38 3.76 2.86
CA THR A 263 0.66 4.61 1.70
C THR A 263 0.30 3.83 0.44
N VAL A 264 -0.55 4.40 -0.40
CA VAL A 264 -1.06 3.77 -1.63
C VAL A 264 -0.42 4.42 -2.84
N ASP A 265 0.24 3.62 -3.67
CA ASP A 265 0.86 4.05 -4.93
C ASP A 265 -0.09 3.78 -6.10
N LEU A 266 -0.75 4.85 -6.54
CA LEU A 266 -1.70 4.86 -7.65
C LEU A 266 -1.03 4.86 -9.02
N ASP A 267 0.24 5.25 -9.12
CA ASP A 267 0.97 5.23 -10.39
C ASP A 267 1.27 3.80 -10.84
N SER A 268 1.43 2.90 -9.87
CA SER A 268 1.69 1.49 -10.13
C SER A 268 0.52 0.81 -10.84
N GLU A 269 0.84 -0.20 -11.64
CA GLU A 269 -0.15 -1.04 -12.33
C GLU A 269 0.22 -2.52 -12.19
N PRO A 270 -0.53 -3.30 -11.36
CA PRO A 270 -1.68 -2.88 -10.55
C PRO A 270 -1.31 -1.84 -9.47
N VAL A 271 -2.31 -1.14 -8.93
CA VAL A 271 -2.12 -0.24 -7.77
C VAL A 271 -1.50 -1.03 -6.62
N GLU A 272 -0.47 -0.45 -6.00
CA GLU A 272 0.24 -1.08 -4.89
C GLU A 272 0.11 -0.25 -3.61
N HIS A 273 0.56 -0.79 -2.49
CA HIS A 273 0.56 -0.09 -1.20
C HIS A 273 1.71 -0.58 -0.31
N ILE A 274 2.00 0.17 0.76
CA ILE A 274 2.93 -0.24 1.82
C ILE A 274 2.43 0.28 3.18
N PRO A 275 2.52 -0.49 4.28
CA PRO A 275 2.98 -1.87 4.35
C PRO A 275 2.09 -2.86 3.58
N GLU A 276 2.71 -3.84 2.93
CA GLU A 276 2.07 -4.91 2.16
C GLU A 276 2.55 -6.25 2.73
N VAL A 277 1.63 -7.09 3.21
CA VAL A 277 1.99 -8.45 3.63
C VAL A 277 2.03 -9.33 2.38
N PRO A 278 3.09 -10.14 2.15
CA PRO A 278 3.11 -11.11 1.07
C PRO A 278 1.85 -11.98 1.11
N LEU A 279 1.14 -12.09 -0.02
CA LEU A 279 -0.11 -12.84 -0.08
C LEU A 279 0.15 -14.32 0.21
N ASN A 280 -0.36 -14.83 1.33
CA ASN A 280 -0.55 -16.27 1.46
C ASN A 280 -1.73 -16.70 0.56
N ASN A 281 -1.74 -17.96 0.10
CA ASN A 281 -2.73 -18.50 -0.85
C ASN A 281 -4.21 -18.39 -0.42
N ASN A 282 -4.50 -17.88 0.79
CA ASN A 282 -5.85 -17.78 1.35
C ASN A 282 -6.33 -16.33 1.56
N MET A 283 -5.49 -15.31 1.31
CA MET A 283 -5.87 -13.91 1.41
C MET A 283 -5.98 -13.28 0.01
N GLY A 284 -7.13 -12.69 -0.30
CA GLY A 284 -7.29 -11.90 -1.52
C GLY A 284 -6.50 -10.58 -1.43
N PRO A 285 -6.08 -9.99 -2.57
CA PRO A 285 -5.39 -8.71 -2.57
C PRO A 285 -6.29 -7.60 -2.00
N GLU A 286 -5.73 -6.76 -1.14
CA GLU A 286 -6.44 -5.62 -0.57
C GLU A 286 -6.69 -4.54 -1.64
N LYS A 287 -7.95 -4.06 -1.74
CA LYS A 287 -8.41 -3.14 -2.78
C LYS A 287 -8.17 -1.67 -2.41
N PHE A 288 -6.93 -1.22 -2.44
CA PHE A 288 -6.61 0.21 -2.21
C PHE A 288 -6.80 1.10 -3.45
N ARG A 289 -7.10 0.56 -4.63
CA ARG A 289 -7.50 1.44 -5.75
C ARG A 289 -8.83 2.14 -5.48
N PHE A 290 -9.75 1.46 -4.80
CA PHE A 290 -11.13 1.90 -4.63
C PHE A 290 -11.37 2.36 -3.20
N LEU A 291 -11.68 3.65 -3.04
CA LEU A 291 -12.08 4.21 -1.76
C LEU A 291 -13.45 3.63 -1.36
N GLN A 292 -13.47 2.94 -0.23
CA GLN A 292 -14.62 2.16 0.20
C GLN A 292 -15.79 3.04 0.63
N VAL A 293 -17.00 2.47 0.65
CA VAL A 293 -18.18 3.14 1.21
C VAL A 293 -17.92 3.54 2.67
N ASN A 294 -18.23 4.79 3.00
CA ASN A 294 -18.04 5.39 4.32
C ASN A 294 -16.58 5.41 4.82
N GLN A 295 -15.60 5.32 3.92
CA GLN A 295 -14.17 5.45 4.25
C GLN A 295 -13.66 6.87 3.97
N SER A 296 -12.67 7.28 4.77
CA SER A 296 -11.91 8.50 4.55
C SER A 296 -10.41 8.22 4.46
N VAL A 297 -9.70 9.05 3.70
CA VAL A 297 -8.27 8.93 3.41
C VAL A 297 -7.62 10.31 3.36
N PHE A 298 -6.31 10.37 3.58
CA PHE A 298 -5.55 11.60 3.37
C PHE A 298 -5.08 11.72 1.93
N VAL A 299 -5.15 12.95 1.41
CA VAL A 299 -4.53 13.38 0.15
C VAL A 299 -3.61 14.56 0.43
N GLN A 300 -2.64 14.78 -0.45
CA GLN A 300 -1.65 15.84 -0.31
C GLN A 300 -1.81 16.88 -1.42
N THR A 301 -1.68 18.14 -1.05
CA THR A 301 -1.54 19.25 -1.98
C THR A 301 -0.17 19.22 -2.64
N ASP A 302 -0.13 19.45 -3.96
CA ASP A 302 1.09 19.40 -4.77
C ASP A 302 2.18 20.32 -4.20
N GLU A 303 3.41 19.82 -4.10
CA GLU A 303 4.57 20.58 -3.61
C GLU A 303 4.86 21.84 -4.46
N ASN A 304 4.49 21.83 -5.74
CA ASN A 304 4.74 22.91 -6.69
C ASN A 304 3.62 23.96 -6.72
N LEU A 305 2.64 23.90 -5.81
CA LEU A 305 1.54 24.87 -5.73
C LEU A 305 2.06 26.30 -5.58
N GLN A 306 1.64 27.20 -6.49
CA GLN A 306 1.97 28.62 -6.41
C GLN A 306 1.04 29.37 -5.44
N SER A 307 1.49 30.49 -4.86
CA SER A 307 0.74 31.22 -3.81
C SER A 307 -0.63 31.79 -4.24
N ASN A 308 -0.95 31.82 -5.53
CA ASN A 308 -2.24 32.28 -6.07
C ASN A 308 -3.11 31.14 -6.61
N GLU A 309 -2.68 29.90 -6.46
CA GLU A 309 -3.39 28.69 -6.87
C GLU A 309 -4.07 28.07 -5.64
N VAL A 310 -5.16 27.33 -5.88
CA VAL A 310 -5.85 26.57 -4.84
C VAL A 310 -6.11 25.16 -5.37
N PRO A 311 -5.95 24.12 -4.54
CA PRO A 311 -6.28 22.77 -4.95
C PRO A 311 -7.78 22.61 -5.16
N SER A 312 -8.15 21.71 -6.07
CA SER A 312 -9.54 21.34 -6.31
C SER A 312 -9.70 19.83 -6.45
N LEU A 313 -10.86 19.32 -6.06
CA LEU A 313 -11.24 17.93 -6.17
C LEU A 313 -12.76 17.80 -6.25
N THR A 314 -13.21 17.13 -7.30
CA THR A 314 -14.63 16.80 -7.49
C THR A 314 -14.80 15.29 -7.64
N PHE A 315 -15.56 14.68 -6.74
CA PHE A 315 -16.05 13.32 -6.91
C PHE A 315 -17.12 13.32 -8.01
N LYS A 316 -17.06 12.35 -8.92
CA LYS A 316 -18.01 12.20 -10.02
C LYS A 316 -18.67 10.84 -10.01
N GLU A 317 -19.92 10.80 -10.46
CA GLU A 317 -20.69 9.56 -10.64
C GLU A 317 -19.97 8.54 -11.54
N GLU A 318 -19.26 9.01 -12.57
CA GLU A 318 -18.53 8.14 -13.52
C GLU A 318 -17.36 7.37 -12.92
N PHE A 319 -16.85 7.77 -11.74
CA PHE A 319 -15.77 7.06 -11.05
C PHE A 319 -16.28 6.07 -10.00
N LYS A 320 -17.60 5.93 -9.82
CA LYS A 320 -18.18 4.86 -9.01
C LYS A 320 -17.94 3.51 -9.67
N THR A 321 -17.85 2.47 -8.85
CA THR A 321 -17.87 1.10 -9.34
C THR A 321 -19.13 0.36 -8.88
N ASP A 322 -19.56 -0.62 -9.67
CA ASP A 322 -20.64 -1.55 -9.31
C ASP A 322 -20.11 -2.78 -8.52
N GLN A 323 -18.84 -2.75 -8.09
CA GLN A 323 -18.26 -3.83 -7.31
C GLN A 323 -18.89 -3.84 -5.92
N THR A 324 -19.43 -5.00 -5.54
CA THR A 324 -19.97 -5.28 -4.21
C THR A 324 -19.17 -6.36 -3.48
N SER A 325 -18.28 -7.06 -4.19
CA SER A 325 -17.41 -8.12 -3.68
C SER A 325 -16.00 -7.60 -3.43
N THR A 326 -15.33 -8.14 -2.40
CA THR A 326 -14.01 -7.67 -1.95
C THR A 326 -12.82 -8.24 -2.71
N ASN A 327 -12.99 -9.24 -3.59
CA ASN A 327 -11.86 -9.94 -4.20
C ASN A 327 -12.00 -10.04 -5.73
N GLU A 328 -10.91 -9.68 -6.43
CA GLU A 328 -10.38 -10.26 -7.68
C GLU A 328 -9.56 -9.19 -8.40
N VAL A 329 -8.23 -9.39 -8.51
CA VAL A 329 -7.43 -9.22 -9.75
C VAL A 329 -6.11 -10.00 -9.57
N LEU A 330 -5.62 -10.60 -10.66
CA LEU A 330 -4.31 -11.26 -10.80
C LEU A 330 -3.18 -10.23 -10.96
N ARG A 331 -2.10 -10.38 -10.18
CA ARG A 331 -0.87 -9.56 -10.27
C ARG A 331 -0.24 -9.72 -11.66
N VAL A 332 0.07 -8.61 -12.33
CA VAL A 332 0.91 -8.60 -13.53
C VAL A 332 1.92 -7.46 -13.39
N ASN A 333 3.19 -7.81 -13.60
CA ASN A 333 4.40 -6.97 -13.63
C ASN A 333 5.26 -7.02 -12.36
N SER A 334 6.52 -7.41 -12.59
CA SER A 334 7.65 -7.41 -11.67
C SER A 334 8.45 -6.12 -11.92
N ASN A 335 8.36 -5.16 -11.01
CA ASN A 335 9.31 -4.05 -10.95
C ASN A 335 10.41 -4.41 -9.97
N SER A 336 11.63 -3.94 -10.22
CA SER A 336 12.74 -4.07 -9.28
C SER A 336 12.39 -3.26 -8.02
N LYS A 337 12.19 -3.94 -6.88
CA LYS A 337 11.75 -3.30 -5.63
C LYS A 337 12.23 -4.05 -4.40
N ILE A 338 12.20 -3.34 -3.28
CA ILE A 338 12.45 -3.91 -1.96
C ILE A 338 11.38 -3.40 -1.01
N ASP A 339 10.63 -4.33 -0.42
CA ASP A 339 9.63 -4.04 0.60
C ASP A 339 10.18 -4.46 1.94
N LEU A 340 10.03 -3.61 2.94
CA LEU A 340 10.47 -3.89 4.29
C LEU A 340 9.32 -3.63 5.25
N ASN A 341 8.85 -4.70 5.89
CA ASN A 341 7.79 -4.67 6.89
C ASN A 341 8.33 -5.05 8.27
N ILE A 342 7.80 -4.43 9.32
CA ILE A 342 8.10 -4.80 10.70
C ILE A 342 6.93 -5.57 11.27
N PHE A 343 7.19 -6.74 11.84
CA PHE A 343 6.25 -7.52 12.62
C PHE A 343 6.69 -7.58 14.08
N SER A 344 5.76 -7.40 15.01
CA SER A 344 6.01 -7.72 16.42
C SER A 344 5.89 -9.23 16.61
N ILE A 345 6.87 -9.83 17.30
CA ILE A 345 6.88 -11.27 17.56
C ILE A 345 5.86 -11.63 18.66
N SER A 346 5.66 -10.78 19.67
CA SER A 346 4.76 -11.12 20.77
C SER A 346 3.29 -11.22 20.37
N ASN A 347 2.86 -10.45 19.35
CA ASN A 347 1.48 -10.40 18.89
C ASN A 347 1.27 -10.88 17.44
N GLU A 348 2.33 -11.23 16.72
CA GLU A 348 2.32 -11.68 15.31
C GLU A 348 1.64 -10.69 14.36
N LYS A 349 1.73 -9.38 14.64
CA LYS A 349 1.08 -8.34 13.83
C LYS A 349 2.07 -7.52 13.04
N LEU A 350 1.65 -7.15 11.83
CA LEU A 350 2.27 -6.11 11.03
C LEU A 350 2.15 -4.76 11.76
N MET A 351 3.28 -4.06 11.90
CA MET A 351 3.40 -2.78 12.59
C MET A 351 3.46 -1.60 11.62
N ASP A 352 4.35 -1.69 10.62
CA ASP A 352 4.57 -0.65 9.61
C ASP A 352 5.49 -1.18 8.50
N GLY A 353 5.69 -0.41 7.44
CA GLY A 353 6.63 -0.78 6.38
C GLY A 353 6.98 0.36 5.42
N VAL A 354 8.03 0.12 4.63
CA VAL A 354 8.57 1.03 3.62
C VAL A 354 8.92 0.28 2.33
N ARG A 355 8.99 1.01 1.21
CA ARG A 355 9.29 0.45 -0.11
C ARG A 355 10.33 1.28 -0.85
N PHE A 356 11.32 0.60 -1.43
CA PHE A 356 12.11 1.14 -2.52
C PHE A 356 11.61 0.60 -3.86
N LYS A 357 11.57 1.45 -4.89
CA LYS A 357 11.39 1.05 -6.29
C LYS A 357 12.56 1.53 -7.12
N PHE A 358 13.04 0.66 -7.99
CA PHE A 358 14.23 0.90 -8.80
C PHE A 358 13.89 0.92 -10.29
N ASP A 359 14.20 2.03 -10.95
CA ASP A 359 14.16 2.17 -12.40
C ASP A 359 15.14 3.27 -12.84
N THR A 360 15.79 3.08 -13.98
CA THR A 360 16.68 4.08 -14.60
C THR A 360 16.03 5.44 -14.89
N ALA A 361 14.70 5.51 -14.94
CA ALA A 361 13.94 6.72 -15.22
C ALA A 361 13.61 7.57 -13.98
N TYR A 362 13.82 7.03 -12.77
CA TYR A 362 13.59 7.79 -11.52
C TYR A 362 14.75 8.73 -11.22
N ASP A 363 14.52 9.68 -10.30
CA ASP A 363 15.53 10.66 -9.89
C ASP A 363 16.34 10.16 -8.68
N GLU A 364 17.61 10.59 -8.59
CA GLU A 364 18.48 10.25 -7.44
C GLU A 364 18.08 11.00 -6.16
N GLU A 365 17.49 12.19 -6.31
CA GLU A 365 17.09 13.07 -5.20
C GLU A 365 15.62 12.83 -4.82
N ALA A 366 15.33 12.84 -3.52
CA ALA A 366 13.97 12.66 -3.02
C ALA A 366 13.04 13.79 -3.46
N GLY A 367 12.07 13.45 -4.29
CA GLY A 367 11.26 14.40 -5.05
C GLY A 367 9.76 14.13 -4.97
N PRO A 368 9.00 14.75 -5.88
CA PRO A 368 7.55 14.58 -5.92
C PRO A 368 7.15 13.13 -6.25
N ASP A 369 7.98 12.36 -6.97
CA ASP A 369 7.67 10.96 -7.30
C ASP A 369 7.74 10.00 -6.10
N ASP A 370 8.15 10.50 -4.94
CA ASP A 370 8.25 9.78 -3.67
C ASP A 370 7.10 10.10 -2.72
N ALA A 371 6.78 9.16 -1.84
CA ALA A 371 5.70 9.34 -0.87
C ALA A 371 6.26 9.66 0.52
N LEU A 372 5.82 10.77 1.11
CA LEU A 372 6.14 11.13 2.50
C LEU A 372 5.63 10.09 3.50
N LYS A 373 6.31 9.95 4.64
CA LYS A 373 5.89 9.03 5.70
C LYS A 373 4.85 9.67 6.63
N PHE A 374 3.69 9.02 6.76
CA PHE A 374 2.78 9.25 7.88
C PHE A 374 3.23 8.48 9.12
N TRP A 375 3.23 9.17 10.26
CA TRP A 375 3.65 8.63 11.54
C TRP A 375 2.51 7.87 12.22
N ASN A 376 2.79 6.65 12.67
CA ASN A 376 1.85 5.92 13.53
C ASN A 376 2.05 6.38 14.99
N ASP A 377 1.01 6.23 15.83
CA ASP A 377 1.10 6.49 17.29
C ASP A 377 2.05 5.52 18.02
N ASN A 378 2.34 4.40 17.37
CA ASN A 378 3.13 3.28 17.84
C ASN A 378 4.33 3.11 16.88
N GLU A 379 4.85 1.89 16.74
CA GLU A 379 5.96 1.54 15.86
C GLU A 379 5.83 2.19 14.47
N THR A 380 6.92 2.81 14.02
CA THR A 380 7.00 3.43 12.70
C THR A 380 8.36 3.16 12.08
N ILE A 381 8.39 2.98 10.76
CA ILE A 381 9.62 2.97 9.96
C ILE A 381 9.46 3.88 8.74
N GLY A 382 10.49 4.65 8.41
CA GLY A 382 10.56 5.50 7.22
C GLY A 382 11.93 5.39 6.58
N ILE A 383 12.02 5.71 5.29
CA ILE A 383 13.29 5.84 4.58
C ILE A 383 13.81 7.26 4.79
N GLN A 384 15.07 7.41 5.19
CA GLN A 384 15.72 8.72 5.30
C GLN A 384 16.47 9.03 4.02
N SER A 385 15.99 10.03 3.27
CA SER A 385 16.58 10.46 2.00
C SER A 385 16.41 11.98 1.84
N ASP A 386 17.50 12.69 1.54
CA ASP A 386 17.57 14.16 1.36
C ASP A 386 16.84 15.00 2.42
N GLY A 387 16.95 14.58 3.69
CA GLY A 387 16.31 15.27 4.82
C GLY A 387 14.80 15.03 4.95
N LYS A 388 14.21 14.22 4.06
CA LYS A 388 12.82 13.74 4.12
C LYS A 388 12.77 12.36 4.78
N CYS A 389 11.58 12.04 5.30
CA CYS A 389 11.22 10.71 5.80
C CYS A 389 10.12 10.15 4.89
N LEU A 390 10.39 9.07 4.16
CA LEU A 390 9.55 8.55 3.09
C LEU A 390 8.95 7.18 3.44
N ALA A 391 7.74 6.92 2.97
CA ALA A 391 7.14 5.59 2.97
C ALA A 391 7.51 4.81 1.70
N ILE A 392 7.61 5.50 0.56
CA ILE A 392 8.00 4.94 -0.73
C ILE A 392 9.04 5.86 -1.34
N GLU A 393 10.18 5.30 -1.74
CA GLU A 393 11.20 6.01 -2.52
C GLU A 393 11.40 5.31 -3.87
N LYS A 394 11.21 6.06 -4.95
CA LYS A 394 11.46 5.66 -6.34
C LYS A 394 12.78 6.28 -6.77
N ARG A 395 13.75 5.45 -7.13
CA ARG A 395 15.12 5.89 -7.40
C ARG A 395 15.80 5.06 -8.49
N PRO A 396 16.87 5.57 -9.14
CA PRO A 396 17.73 4.76 -9.98
C PRO A 396 18.24 3.52 -9.28
N PHE A 397 18.61 2.52 -10.09
CA PHE A 397 19.33 1.36 -9.60
C PHE A 397 20.56 1.79 -8.78
N PRO A 398 20.81 1.17 -7.62
CA PRO A 398 21.91 1.55 -6.75
C PRO A 398 23.26 1.44 -7.44
N LYS A 399 24.18 2.35 -7.09
CA LYS A 399 25.59 2.27 -7.44
C LYS A 399 26.29 1.29 -6.49
N ASP A 400 27.49 0.85 -6.87
CA ASP A 400 28.28 -0.04 -6.01
C ASP A 400 28.61 0.65 -4.68
N GLU A 401 28.42 -0.08 -3.57
CA GLU A 401 28.57 0.39 -2.19
C GLU A 401 27.55 1.45 -1.74
N ASP A 402 26.45 1.66 -2.47
CA ASP A 402 25.36 2.53 -2.01
C ASP A 402 24.77 2.00 -0.69
N VAL A 403 24.48 2.94 0.23
CA VAL A 403 23.87 2.66 1.53
C VAL A 403 22.68 3.57 1.74
N PHE A 404 21.50 3.00 1.91
CA PHE A 404 20.29 3.75 2.26
C PHE A 404 19.92 3.52 3.72
N SER A 405 19.47 4.58 4.38
CA SER A 405 19.22 4.59 5.82
C SER A 405 17.73 4.62 6.11
N PHE A 406 17.34 4.02 7.22
CA PHE A 406 15.98 4.07 7.72
C PHE A 406 15.90 4.93 8.98
N TRP A 407 14.73 5.52 9.22
CA TRP A 407 14.28 5.90 10.54
C TRP A 407 13.39 4.77 11.06
N ILE A 408 13.62 4.28 12.26
CA ILE A 408 12.76 3.31 12.93
C ILE A 408 12.58 3.71 14.40
N GLY A 409 11.41 3.52 14.98
CA GLY A 409 11.22 3.90 16.37
C GLY A 409 9.84 3.60 16.93
N ASN A 410 9.57 4.17 18.11
CA ASN A 410 8.33 4.00 18.86
C ASN A 410 8.01 2.54 19.25
N TYR A 411 9.05 1.74 19.49
CA TYR A 411 8.92 0.35 19.92
C TYR A 411 8.00 0.19 21.15
N ARG A 412 7.02 -0.70 21.05
CA ARG A 412 6.12 -1.13 22.13
C ARG A 412 6.36 -2.58 22.57
N ASP A 413 7.20 -3.30 21.84
CA ASP A 413 7.60 -4.68 22.08
C ASP A 413 9.12 -4.79 22.21
N ALA A 414 9.59 -5.93 22.71
CA ALA A 414 11.01 -6.24 22.82
C ALA A 414 11.53 -7.01 21.61
N ASP A 415 10.70 -7.79 20.94
CA ASP A 415 11.13 -8.71 19.89
C ASP A 415 10.34 -8.50 18.59
N TYR A 416 11.06 -8.38 17.48
CA TYR A 416 10.50 -8.08 16.17
C TYR A 416 11.12 -8.93 15.07
N THR A 417 10.40 -9.06 13.97
CA THR A 417 10.92 -9.58 12.70
C THR A 417 10.86 -8.46 11.66
N MET A 418 11.99 -8.20 11.01
CA MET A 418 12.06 -7.42 9.79
C MET A 418 11.88 -8.37 8.61
N ASN A 419 10.73 -8.32 7.97
CA ASN A 419 10.40 -9.09 6.78
C ASN A 419 10.77 -8.25 5.56
N VAL A 420 11.70 -8.73 4.75
CA VAL A 420 12.23 -8.03 3.58
C VAL A 420 11.96 -8.86 2.33
N GLU A 421 11.13 -8.33 1.43
CA GLU A 421 10.88 -8.91 0.11
C GLU A 421 11.76 -8.21 -0.93
N VAL A 422 12.64 -8.96 -1.59
CA VAL A 422 13.47 -8.46 -2.70
C VAL A 422 12.91 -9.00 -4.01
N GLU A 423 12.45 -8.13 -4.90
CA GLU A 423 11.97 -8.52 -6.23
C GLU A 423 12.83 -7.86 -7.32
N GLY A 424 13.29 -8.64 -8.29
CA GLY A 424 13.89 -8.14 -9.53
C GLY A 424 15.27 -7.49 -9.37
N MET A 425 16.10 -7.94 -8.42
CA MET A 425 17.43 -7.36 -8.16
C MET A 425 18.60 -8.37 -8.35
N PRO A 426 18.67 -9.12 -9.46
CA PRO A 426 19.62 -10.24 -9.62
C PRO A 426 21.09 -9.82 -9.75
N ASP A 427 21.35 -8.56 -10.10
CA ASP A 427 22.69 -8.03 -10.33
C ASP A 427 23.31 -7.40 -9.06
N TYR A 428 22.71 -7.63 -7.89
CA TYR A 428 23.14 -7.03 -6.62
C TYR A 428 23.24 -8.08 -5.49
N ASN A 429 24.33 -8.03 -4.73
CA ASN A 429 24.34 -8.56 -3.37
C ASN A 429 23.79 -7.46 -2.46
N ILE A 430 22.73 -7.79 -1.73
CA ILE A 430 22.02 -6.81 -0.90
C ILE A 430 22.15 -7.25 0.56
N PHE A 431 22.44 -6.30 1.45
CA PHE A 431 22.62 -6.56 2.86
C PHE A 431 21.77 -5.62 3.70
N LEU A 432 21.05 -6.17 4.68
CA LEU A 432 20.49 -5.40 5.77
C LEU A 432 21.51 -5.34 6.91
N ARG A 433 22.07 -4.15 7.15
CA ARG A 433 23.02 -3.87 8.24
C ARG A 433 22.25 -3.55 9.52
N ASP A 434 22.49 -4.31 10.58
CA ASP A 434 22.18 -3.90 11.95
C ASP A 434 23.41 -3.24 12.58
N THR A 435 23.35 -1.92 12.79
CA THR A 435 24.47 -1.15 13.35
C THR A 435 24.65 -1.37 14.86
N TYR A 436 23.66 -1.91 15.57
CA TYR A 436 23.77 -2.22 16.98
C TYR A 436 24.55 -3.52 17.22
N THR A 437 24.24 -4.56 16.45
CA THR A 437 24.91 -5.87 16.55
C THR A 437 26.12 -6.00 15.64
N GLU A 438 26.31 -5.04 14.72
CA GLU A 438 27.35 -5.01 13.68
C GLU A 438 27.26 -6.17 12.68
N VAL A 439 26.07 -6.75 12.51
CA VAL A 439 25.82 -7.88 11.59
C VAL A 439 25.27 -7.38 10.24
N ASP A 440 25.81 -7.93 9.16
CA ASP A 440 25.25 -7.80 7.80
C ASP A 440 24.42 -9.04 7.48
N HIS A 441 23.12 -8.88 7.34
CA HIS A 441 22.22 -9.94 6.91
C HIS A 441 22.12 -9.89 5.39
N GLN A 442 22.72 -10.87 4.70
CA GLN A 442 22.56 -11.00 3.25
C GLN A 442 21.10 -11.32 2.91
N LEU A 443 20.52 -10.53 2.01
CA LEU A 443 19.17 -10.70 1.50
C LEU A 443 19.24 -11.46 0.18
N ASN A 444 18.37 -12.45 0.02
CA ASN A 444 18.20 -13.18 -1.23
C ASN A 444 16.96 -12.66 -1.98
N GLU A 445 16.86 -12.95 -3.27
CA GLU A 445 15.62 -12.74 -4.03
C GLU A 445 14.45 -13.47 -3.33
N GLY A 446 13.31 -12.79 -3.22
CA GLY A 446 12.13 -13.22 -2.48
C GLY A 446 12.13 -12.77 -1.01
N GLU A 447 11.41 -13.54 -0.18
CA GLU A 447 11.14 -13.22 1.22
C GLU A 447 12.33 -13.56 2.14
N ASN A 448 12.70 -12.62 3.01
CA ASN A 448 13.75 -12.78 4.02
C ASN A 448 13.24 -12.31 5.39
N ASP A 449 13.35 -13.17 6.40
CA ASP A 449 12.97 -12.83 7.78
C ASP A 449 14.20 -12.63 8.67
N ILE A 450 14.34 -11.42 9.21
CA ILE A 450 15.44 -11.04 10.09
C ILE A 450 14.89 -10.70 11.47
N ALA A 451 15.08 -11.60 12.44
CA ALA A 451 14.70 -11.35 13.82
C ALA A 451 15.67 -10.36 14.50
N PHE A 452 15.12 -9.41 15.27
CA PHE A 452 15.90 -8.49 16.08
C PHE A 452 15.19 -8.16 17.41
N SER A 453 15.98 -7.90 18.44
CA SER A 453 15.48 -7.53 19.76
C SER A 453 15.85 -6.08 20.12
N ILE A 454 15.04 -5.49 21.01
CA ILE A 454 15.16 -4.14 21.55
C ILE A 454 15.46 -4.22 23.04
N ASP A 455 16.62 -3.68 23.44
CA ASP A 455 16.93 -3.39 24.83
C ASP A 455 16.80 -1.88 25.08
N SER A 456 15.67 -1.50 25.67
CA SER A 456 15.38 -0.09 25.98
C SER A 456 16.38 0.58 26.93
N SER A 457 17.23 -0.18 27.61
CA SER A 457 18.29 0.35 28.48
C SER A 457 19.57 0.71 27.72
N ILE A 458 19.71 0.27 26.46
CA ILE A 458 20.90 0.48 25.64
C ILE A 458 20.58 1.47 24.51
N PRO A 459 21.15 2.70 24.52
CA PRO A 459 20.85 3.72 23.51
C PRO A 459 21.07 3.26 22.06
N ALA A 460 22.09 2.44 21.81
CA ALA A 460 22.37 1.90 20.48
C ALA A 460 21.30 0.91 19.99
N SER A 461 20.61 0.21 20.89
CA SER A 461 19.58 -0.78 20.55
C SER A 461 18.27 -0.14 20.10
N VAL A 462 17.95 1.04 20.65
CA VAL A 462 16.76 1.86 20.32
C VAL A 462 17.07 3.01 19.35
N ASN A 463 18.27 3.04 18.78
CA ASN A 463 18.67 4.14 17.91
C ASN A 463 17.83 4.15 16.62
N SER A 464 17.36 5.33 16.21
CA SER A 464 16.44 5.44 15.08
C SER A 464 17.08 5.17 13.72
N ASP A 465 18.41 5.26 13.61
CA ASP A 465 19.18 4.93 12.40
C ASP A 465 19.83 3.53 12.47
N ARG A 466 19.31 2.65 13.34
CA ARG A 466 19.90 1.33 13.62
C ARG A 466 20.07 0.48 12.37
N PHE A 467 19.12 0.51 11.45
CA PHE A 467 19.13 -0.33 10.26
C PHE A 467 19.47 0.46 9.00
N LYS A 468 20.24 -0.16 8.12
CA LYS A 468 20.59 0.35 6.79
C LYS A 468 20.54 -0.76 5.77
N ILE A 469 20.31 -0.44 4.51
CA ILE A 469 20.41 -1.38 3.40
C ILE A 469 21.61 -1.00 2.52
N ARG A 470 22.49 -1.97 2.25
CA ARG A 470 23.70 -1.81 1.43
C ARG A 470 23.58 -2.64 0.17
N PHE A 471 24.05 -2.07 -0.94
CA PHE A 471 24.08 -2.72 -2.25
C PHE A 471 25.52 -2.88 -2.72
N GLU A 472 25.85 -4.07 -3.21
CA GLU A 472 27.12 -4.36 -3.88
C GLU A 472 26.79 -4.93 -5.25
N GLN A 473 27.24 -4.27 -6.31
CA GLN A 473 26.91 -4.72 -7.65
C GLN A 473 27.64 -6.04 -7.92
N ILE A 474 26.88 -7.07 -8.28
CA ILE A 474 27.45 -8.31 -8.81
C ILE A 474 27.99 -7.97 -10.18
N THR A 475 29.24 -7.53 -10.22
CA THR A 475 29.97 -7.55 -11.47
C THR A 475 30.10 -9.02 -11.87
N LEU A 476 29.33 -9.46 -12.87
CA LEU A 476 29.71 -10.61 -13.69
C LEU A 476 31.14 -10.32 -14.11
N GLY A 477 32.11 -10.91 -13.43
CA GLY A 477 33.48 -10.44 -13.41
C GLY A 477 33.90 -9.93 -14.77
N THR A 478 33.97 -8.60 -14.91
CA THR A 478 34.67 -7.97 -16.03
C THR A 478 36.18 -8.07 -15.82
N SER A 479 36.64 -9.11 -15.11
CA SER A 479 37.68 -9.95 -15.66
C SER A 479 37.23 -10.41 -17.04
N LYS A 480 37.38 -9.52 -18.03
CA LYS A 480 37.61 -9.82 -19.44
C LYS A 480 38.45 -11.08 -19.41
N ASN A 481 37.82 -12.25 -19.58
CA ASN A 481 38.38 -13.56 -19.23
C ASN A 481 39.86 -13.50 -19.60
N GLU A 482 40.81 -13.53 -18.66
CA GLU A 482 42.22 -13.28 -19.01
C GLU A 482 42.62 -14.23 -20.14
N MET A 483 42.03 -15.42 -20.14
CA MET A 483 42.05 -16.39 -21.23
C MET A 483 41.56 -15.84 -22.58
N THR A 484 40.44 -15.12 -22.67
CA THR A 484 39.95 -14.49 -23.91
C THR A 484 40.86 -13.32 -24.35
N ALA A 485 41.34 -12.49 -23.42
CA ALA A 485 42.18 -11.34 -23.76
C ALA A 485 43.62 -11.74 -24.15
N SER A 486 44.13 -12.85 -23.62
CA SER A 486 45.48 -13.36 -23.87
C SER A 486 45.55 -14.45 -24.94
N SER A 487 44.40 -14.86 -25.54
CA SER A 487 44.40 -15.88 -26.59
C SER A 487 43.89 -15.39 -27.94
N GLN A 488 44.56 -15.84 -29.00
CA GLN A 488 44.27 -15.44 -30.38
C GLN A 488 44.62 -16.56 -31.34
N LEU A 489 43.76 -16.80 -32.34
CA LEU A 489 44.03 -17.69 -33.47
C LEU A 489 44.55 -16.91 -34.68
N TYR A 490 45.64 -17.40 -35.29
CA TYR A 490 46.20 -16.80 -36.50
C TYR A 490 47.07 -17.78 -37.30
N PRO A 491 47.12 -17.71 -38.65
CA PRO A 491 46.16 -17.00 -39.47
C PRO A 491 44.76 -17.61 -39.32
N ASN A 492 43.74 -16.76 -39.47
CA ASN A 492 42.34 -17.14 -39.45
C ASN A 492 41.60 -16.23 -40.45
N PRO A 493 41.32 -16.70 -41.69
CA PRO A 493 41.28 -18.10 -42.12
C PRO A 493 42.62 -18.86 -42.20
N SER A 494 42.56 -20.18 -42.05
CA SER A 494 43.69 -21.12 -42.12
C SER A 494 43.77 -21.75 -43.51
N ASN A 495 44.70 -21.25 -44.35
CA ASN A 495 44.78 -21.60 -45.77
C ASN A 495 45.98 -22.48 -46.11
N SER A 496 46.87 -22.72 -45.13
CA SER A 496 48.12 -23.47 -45.29
C SER A 496 48.13 -24.80 -44.53
N GLY A 497 46.96 -25.27 -44.08
CA GLY A 497 46.81 -26.50 -43.30
C GLY A 497 47.25 -26.37 -41.83
N PHE A 498 47.45 -25.16 -41.31
CA PHE A 498 47.68 -24.92 -39.89
C PHE A 498 47.18 -23.56 -39.42
N ALA A 499 46.89 -23.45 -38.13
CA ALA A 499 46.65 -22.21 -37.39
C ALA A 499 47.43 -22.23 -36.08
N TYR A 500 47.84 -21.08 -35.57
CA TYR A 500 48.51 -20.92 -34.29
C TYR A 500 47.55 -20.34 -33.27
N LEU A 501 47.57 -20.89 -32.07
CA LEU A 501 46.88 -20.39 -30.89
C LEU A 501 47.90 -19.75 -29.95
N LYS A 502 47.92 -18.43 -29.88
CA LYS A 502 48.57 -17.70 -28.79
C LYS A 502 47.74 -17.82 -27.52
N HIS A 503 48.40 -17.90 -26.38
CA HIS A 503 47.79 -17.89 -25.04
C HIS A 503 48.77 -17.35 -23.99
N ASN A 504 48.28 -17.03 -22.78
CA ASN A 504 49.17 -16.66 -21.67
C ASN A 504 50.16 -17.81 -21.34
N PRO A 505 51.49 -17.56 -21.23
CA PRO A 505 52.49 -18.53 -20.79
C PRO A 505 52.14 -19.31 -19.51
N ASP A 506 51.41 -18.70 -18.57
CA ASP A 506 51.07 -19.32 -17.29
C ASP A 506 50.15 -20.55 -17.44
N PHE A 507 49.42 -20.66 -18.56
CA PHE A 507 48.53 -21.78 -18.82
C PHE A 507 49.23 -23.02 -19.39
N ASN A 508 50.52 -22.92 -19.76
CA ASN A 508 51.22 -23.85 -20.65
C ASN A 508 50.99 -25.34 -20.36
N ASN A 509 51.11 -25.76 -19.09
CA ASN A 509 51.08 -27.18 -18.71
C ASN A 509 49.67 -27.73 -18.42
N GLU A 510 48.67 -26.88 -18.25
CA GLU A 510 47.31 -27.29 -17.87
C GLU A 510 46.25 -26.89 -18.90
N LEU A 511 46.63 -26.10 -19.93
CA LEU A 511 45.73 -25.66 -20.99
C LEU A 511 45.26 -26.85 -21.84
N LYS A 512 43.96 -27.13 -21.77
CA LYS A 512 43.29 -28.07 -22.67
C LYS A 512 42.70 -27.32 -23.86
N VAL A 513 43.03 -27.77 -25.07
CA VAL A 513 42.51 -27.23 -26.33
C VAL A 513 41.70 -28.30 -27.04
N SER A 514 40.46 -28.01 -27.40
CA SER A 514 39.55 -28.91 -28.14
C SER A 514 39.00 -28.19 -29.37
N VAL A 515 38.72 -28.92 -30.45
CA VAL A 515 38.20 -28.33 -31.69
C VAL A 515 36.86 -28.99 -32.01
N PHE A 516 35.83 -28.20 -32.27
CA PHE A 516 34.48 -28.69 -32.53
C PHE A 516 34.00 -28.24 -33.90
N ASN A 517 33.21 -29.09 -34.58
CA ASN A 517 32.42 -28.65 -35.73
C ASN A 517 31.16 -27.88 -35.27
N MET A 518 30.42 -27.30 -36.21
CA MET A 518 29.19 -26.53 -35.92
C MET A 518 28.04 -27.37 -35.34
N VAL A 519 28.12 -28.69 -35.37
CA VAL A 519 27.15 -29.61 -34.76
C VAL A 519 27.58 -30.01 -33.34
N GLY A 520 28.69 -29.47 -32.83
CA GLY A 520 29.20 -29.72 -31.48
C GLY A 520 29.99 -31.01 -31.31
N GLN A 521 30.37 -31.69 -32.40
CA GLN A 521 31.23 -32.88 -32.33
C GLN A 521 32.70 -32.47 -32.17
N ASN A 522 33.41 -33.09 -31.21
CA ASN A 522 34.85 -32.89 -31.02
C ASN A 522 35.64 -33.57 -32.15
N ILE A 523 36.50 -32.81 -32.81
CA ILE A 523 37.37 -33.26 -33.90
C ILE A 523 38.80 -33.30 -33.39
N GLU A 524 39.39 -34.49 -33.37
CA GLU A 524 40.79 -34.64 -33.00
C GLU A 524 41.69 -34.16 -34.13
N ILE A 525 42.58 -33.21 -33.81
CA ILE A 525 43.62 -32.73 -34.70
C ILE A 525 44.98 -32.77 -34.00
N PRO A 526 46.10 -32.95 -34.73
CA PRO A 526 47.43 -32.79 -34.18
C PRO A 526 47.65 -31.36 -33.64
N LYS A 527 48.29 -31.26 -32.46
CA LYS A 527 48.59 -30.00 -31.77
C LYS A 527 50.04 -30.03 -31.33
N ASP A 528 50.88 -29.23 -31.97
CA ASP A 528 52.30 -29.16 -31.68
C ASP A 528 52.61 -27.93 -30.82
N ARG A 529 53.34 -28.12 -29.73
CA ARG A 529 53.74 -27.00 -28.87
C ARG A 529 54.96 -26.30 -29.47
N MET A 530 54.82 -25.02 -29.78
CA MET A 530 55.89 -24.21 -30.38
C MET A 530 56.67 -23.43 -29.32
N SER A 531 56.00 -22.98 -28.26
CA SER A 531 56.61 -22.29 -27.11
C SER A 531 55.70 -22.40 -25.87
N SER A 532 56.06 -21.73 -24.76
CA SER A 532 55.23 -21.67 -23.56
C SER A 532 53.91 -20.91 -23.76
N SER A 533 53.80 -20.08 -24.80
CA SER A 533 52.64 -19.23 -25.08
C SER A 533 51.99 -19.49 -26.44
N GLU A 534 52.36 -20.59 -27.11
CA GLU A 534 51.91 -20.85 -28.47
C GLU A 534 51.79 -22.34 -28.83
N LEU A 535 50.65 -22.70 -29.40
CA LEU A 535 50.32 -24.03 -29.92
C LEU A 535 50.03 -23.94 -31.43
N LYS A 536 50.61 -24.85 -32.22
CA LYS A 536 50.30 -25.04 -33.62
C LYS A 536 49.21 -26.11 -33.77
N LEU A 537 48.08 -25.73 -34.33
CA LEU A 537 46.95 -26.58 -34.65
C LEU A 537 47.07 -27.03 -36.11
N ASN A 538 47.17 -28.33 -36.36
CA ASN A 538 47.19 -28.86 -37.72
C ASN A 538 45.76 -28.97 -38.25
N THR A 539 45.40 -28.13 -39.20
CA THR A 539 44.07 -28.03 -39.80
C THR A 539 43.97 -28.77 -41.13
N SER A 540 45.02 -29.43 -41.61
CA SER A 540 45.06 -30.05 -42.94
C SER A 540 44.07 -31.20 -43.14
N SER A 541 43.59 -31.80 -42.05
CA SER A 541 42.59 -32.86 -42.06
C SER A 541 41.15 -32.36 -41.95
N LEU A 542 40.96 -31.05 -41.79
CA LEU A 542 39.63 -30.43 -41.67
C LEU A 542 39.12 -30.05 -43.06
N ASN A 543 37.84 -30.31 -43.34
CA ASN A 543 37.17 -29.78 -44.53
C ASN A 543 36.99 -28.27 -44.40
N SER A 544 36.96 -27.56 -45.52
CA SER A 544 36.67 -26.12 -45.55
C SER A 544 35.36 -25.81 -44.82
N GLY A 545 35.37 -24.84 -43.91
CA GLY A 545 34.24 -24.54 -43.04
C GLY A 545 34.61 -23.81 -41.75
N ILE A 546 33.62 -23.66 -40.87
CA ILE A 546 33.76 -23.01 -39.57
C ILE A 546 33.86 -24.06 -38.48
N TYR A 547 34.83 -23.88 -37.58
CA TYR A 547 35.08 -24.69 -36.40
C TYR A 547 35.17 -23.80 -35.16
N LEU A 548 34.99 -24.40 -33.99
CA LEU A 548 35.12 -23.75 -32.68
C LEU A 548 36.31 -24.34 -31.94
N VAL A 549 37.29 -23.51 -31.57
CA VAL A 549 38.45 -23.91 -30.77
C VAL A 549 38.18 -23.50 -29.32
N LYS A 550 37.90 -24.47 -28.47
CA LYS A 550 37.66 -24.27 -27.03
C LYS A 550 38.94 -24.44 -26.26
N LEU A 551 39.27 -23.44 -25.44
CA LEU A 551 40.35 -23.46 -24.46
C LEU A 551 39.75 -23.70 -23.08
N THR A 552 40.43 -24.46 -22.24
CA THR A 552 40.04 -24.71 -20.85
C THR A 552 41.27 -24.75 -19.96
N TYR A 553 41.30 -23.91 -18.93
CA TYR A 553 42.33 -23.88 -17.89
C TYR A 553 41.61 -23.82 -16.54
N GLN A 554 41.85 -24.81 -15.69
CA GLN A 554 41.09 -25.01 -14.44
C GLN A 554 39.56 -24.98 -14.68
N THR A 555 38.83 -24.03 -14.11
CA THR A 555 37.38 -23.84 -14.29
C THR A 555 37.03 -22.84 -15.39
N GLN A 556 38.01 -22.13 -15.95
CA GLN A 556 37.78 -21.11 -16.98
C GLN A 556 37.71 -21.74 -18.39
N THR A 557 36.77 -21.27 -19.20
CA THR A 557 36.64 -21.67 -20.61
C THR A 557 36.48 -20.47 -21.54
N THR A 558 37.12 -20.51 -22.70
CA THR A 558 36.88 -19.54 -23.79
C THR A 558 36.86 -20.26 -25.13
N THR A 559 36.19 -19.69 -26.13
CA THR A 559 36.02 -20.31 -27.45
C THR A 559 36.33 -19.31 -28.55
N HIS A 560 37.17 -19.71 -29.50
CA HIS A 560 37.49 -18.94 -30.70
C HIS A 560 36.89 -19.58 -31.94
N LYS A 561 36.42 -18.75 -32.87
CA LYS A 561 36.02 -19.19 -34.21
C LYS A 561 37.26 -19.44 -35.05
N LEU A 562 37.38 -20.60 -35.67
CA LEU A 562 38.40 -20.95 -36.66
C LEU A 562 37.73 -21.14 -38.02
N ILE A 563 38.23 -20.48 -39.06
CA ILE A 563 37.81 -20.64 -40.44
C ILE A 563 38.91 -21.44 -41.16
N VAL A 564 38.54 -22.55 -41.79
CA VAL A 564 39.43 -23.36 -42.64
C VAL A 564 38.96 -23.18 -44.08
N GLU A 565 39.88 -22.84 -44.99
CA GLU A 565 39.59 -22.66 -46.42
C GLU A 565 40.20 -23.76 -47.28
#